data_AF-A0A0F8ZG87-F1
#
_entry.id   AF-A0A0F8ZG87-F1
#
_cell.length_a   1.000
_cell.length_b   1.000
_cell.length_c   1.000
_cell.angle_alpha   90.00
_cell.angle_beta   90.00
_cell.angle_gamma   90.00
#
_symmetry.space_group_name_H-M   'P 1'
#
loop_
_entity.id
_entity.type
_entity.pdbx_description
1 polymer ?
#
loop_
_entity_poly.entity_id
_entity_poly.type
_entity_poly.pdbx_seq_one_letter_code
_entity_poly.pdbx_strand_id
1 'polypeptide(L)'
;DKPYAPYYDERSALLILLEENSLEKLSRMNNLNITVVSKDFFEKVNHFVWDLNEKEEFIREMLVLTPIERQSILEEMLAKSLH
;
A
#
# COMPACT_ATOMS: atom_id res chain seq x y z
N ASP A 1 4.90 21.41 -37.30
CA ASP A 1 4.81 20.06 -36.68
C ASP A 1 5.44 20.06 -35.31
N LYS A 2 4.61 20.03 -34.26
CA LYS A 2 5.07 19.74 -32.89
C LYS A 2 4.82 18.25 -32.62
N PRO A 3 5.77 17.51 -32.03
CA PRO A 3 5.55 16.11 -31.71
C PRO A 3 4.43 16.00 -30.66
N TYR A 4 3.49 15.11 -30.94
CA TYR A 4 2.43 14.71 -30.03
C TYR A 4 3.06 13.99 -28.85
N ALA A 5 3.29 14.69 -27.74
CA ALA A 5 3.60 14.04 -26.48
C ALA A 5 2.28 13.47 -25.95
N PRO A 6 2.14 12.14 -25.81
CA PRO A 6 0.95 11.59 -25.19
C PRO A 6 0.95 12.07 -23.73
N TYR A 7 -0.04 12.90 -23.40
CA TYR A 7 -0.40 13.15 -22.02
C TYR A 7 -0.71 11.78 -21.40
N TYR A 8 0.19 11.28 -20.55
CA TYR A 8 -0.14 10.20 -19.63
C TYR A 8 -1.09 10.81 -18.62
N ASP A 9 -2.37 10.76 -18.99
CA ASP A 9 -3.51 10.84 -18.09
C ASP A 9 -3.20 10.02 -16.83
N GLU A 10 -3.37 10.62 -15.66
CA GLU A 10 -3.10 10.05 -14.34
C GLU A 10 -4.09 8.91 -14.04
N ARG A 11 -4.08 7.87 -14.87
CA ARG A 11 -4.87 6.66 -14.63
C ARG A 11 -4.37 6.04 -13.34
N SER A 12 -5.24 5.98 -12.34
CA SER A 12 -4.99 5.27 -11.11
C SER A 12 -4.42 3.87 -11.41
N ALA A 13 -3.37 3.47 -10.70
CA ALA A 13 -2.78 2.12 -10.83
C ALA A 13 -3.83 1.01 -10.66
N LEU A 14 -4.92 1.30 -9.94
CA LEU A 14 -6.07 0.40 -9.79
C LEU A 14 -6.80 0.14 -11.12
N LEU A 15 -6.89 1.13 -12.00
CA LEU A 15 -7.51 0.96 -13.31
C LEU A 15 -6.64 0.09 -14.22
N ILE A 16 -5.32 0.20 -14.11
CA ILE A 16 -4.36 -0.61 -14.88
C ILE A 16 -4.48 -2.10 -14.51
N LEU A 17 -4.76 -2.41 -13.24
CA LEU A 17 -4.96 -3.79 -12.77
C LEU A 17 -6.16 -4.50 -13.41
N LEU A 18 -7.12 -3.74 -13.95
CA LEU A 18 -8.34 -4.28 -14.59
C LEU A 18 -8.17 -4.52 -16.10
N GLU A 19 -7.04 -4.11 -16.69
CA GLU A 19 -6.80 -4.24 -18.12
C GLU A 19 -6.05 -5.54 -18.48
N GLU A 20 -6.18 -5.97 -19.73
CA GLU A 20 -5.31 -7.03 -20.27
C GLU A 20 -3.83 -6.58 -20.23
N ASN A 21 -2.94 -7.55 -19.96
CA ASN A 21 -1.50 -7.34 -19.77
C ASN A 21 -1.16 -6.32 -18.68
N SER A 22 -2.00 -6.23 -17.64
CA SER A 22 -1.85 -5.31 -16.51
C SER A 22 -0.45 -5.35 -15.89
N LEU A 23 0.13 -6.53 -15.67
CA LEU A 23 1.49 -6.67 -15.12
C LEU A 23 2.56 -6.00 -15.98
N GLU A 24 2.45 -6.09 -17.31
CA GLU A 24 3.39 -5.47 -18.25
C GLU A 24 3.20 -3.95 -18.35
N LYS A 25 1.99 -3.45 -18.09
CA LYS A 25 1.70 -2.02 -18.00
C LYS A 25 2.20 -1.42 -16.68
N LEU A 26 2.00 -2.13 -15.57
CA LEU A 26 2.50 -1.73 -14.25
C LEU A 26 4.03 -1.72 -14.22
N SER A 27 4.69 -2.69 -14.87
CA SER A 27 6.16 -2.75 -14.92
C SER A 27 6.80 -1.58 -15.68
N ARG A 28 6.04 -0.90 -16.55
CA ARG A 28 6.48 0.30 -17.29
C ARG A 28 6.27 1.60 -16.52
N MET A 29 5.62 1.56 -15.36
CA MET A 29 5.47 2.73 -14.49
C MET A 29 6.72 2.92 -13.65
N ASN A 30 7.51 3.94 -13.99
CA ASN A 30 8.77 4.25 -13.29
C ASN A 30 8.59 4.79 -11.85
N ASN A 31 7.35 5.04 -11.44
CA ASN A 31 6.97 5.70 -10.19
C ASN A 31 5.93 4.90 -9.38
N LEU A 32 5.86 3.58 -9.61
CA LEU A 32 4.93 2.70 -8.89
C LEU A 32 5.67 1.84 -7.86
N ASN A 33 5.46 2.13 -6.59
CA ASN A 33 5.88 1.27 -5.49
C ASN A 33 4.73 0.36 -5.07
N ILE A 34 4.80 -0.92 -5.42
CA ILE A 34 3.83 -1.94 -4.99
C ILE A 34 4.35 -2.61 -3.71
N THR A 35 3.59 -2.49 -2.63
CA THR A 35 3.85 -3.24 -1.39
C THR A 35 2.81 -4.34 -1.24
N VAL A 36 3.28 -5.57 -1.06
CA VAL A 36 2.40 -6.71 -0.76
C VAL A 36 2.22 -6.81 0.75
N VAL A 37 0.96 -6.91 1.19
CA VAL A 37 0.60 -7.09 2.59
C VAL A 37 -0.33 -8.30 2.74
N SER A 38 -0.19 -9.02 3.84
CA SER A 38 -1.05 -10.16 4.17
C SER A 38 -2.41 -9.68 4.70
N LYS A 39 -3.41 -10.55 4.66
CA LYS A 39 -4.69 -10.30 5.35
C LYS A 39 -4.49 -10.13 6.86
N ASP A 40 -3.60 -10.94 7.44
CA ASP A 40 -3.23 -10.91 8.85
C ASP A 40 -2.71 -9.53 9.32
N PHE A 41 -1.99 -8.80 8.46
CA PHE A 41 -1.61 -7.40 8.75
C PHE A 41 -2.83 -6.53 9.07
N PHE A 42 -3.86 -6.58 8.23
CA PHE A 42 -5.07 -5.78 8.45
C PHE A 42 -5.88 -6.28 9.64
N GLU A 43 -5.89 -7.58 9.91
CA GLU A 43 -6.54 -8.14 11.10
C GLU A 43 -5.88 -7.60 12.39
N LYS A 44 -4.55 -7.55 12.43
CA LYS A 44 -3.77 -6.97 13.54
C LYS A 44 -4.02 -5.48 13.70
N VAL A 45 -4.03 -4.72 12.60
CA VAL A 45 -4.35 -3.27 12.64
C VAL A 45 -5.79 -3.03 13.11
N ASN A 46 -6.73 -3.87 12.69
CA ASN A 46 -8.13 -3.75 13.09
C ASN A 46 -8.39 -4.16 14.55
N HIS A 47 -7.41 -4.75 15.24
CA HIS A 47 -7.48 -4.98 16.68
C HIS A 47 -7.54 -3.66 17.48
N PHE A 48 -6.93 -2.60 16.95
CA PHE A 48 -6.92 -1.30 17.59
C PHE A 48 -8.17 -0.50 17.25
N VAL A 49 -8.79 0.07 18.29
CA VAL A 49 -9.98 0.94 18.16
C VAL A 49 -9.51 2.36 17.85
N TRP A 50 -9.20 2.59 16.59
CA TRP A 50 -8.84 3.90 16.05
C TRP A 50 -9.91 4.42 15.11
N ASP A 51 -9.98 5.73 14.96
CA ASP A 51 -10.77 6.32 13.89
C ASP A 51 -10.17 6.00 12.51
N LEU A 52 -10.92 6.32 11.45
CA LEU A 52 -10.50 6.01 10.08
C LEU A 52 -9.21 6.76 9.70
N ASN A 53 -9.05 8.01 10.12
CA ASN A 53 -7.90 8.83 9.74
C ASN A 53 -6.63 8.33 10.43
N GLU A 54 -6.70 8.06 11.74
CA GLU A 54 -5.62 7.48 12.53
C GLU A 54 -5.17 6.13 11.94
N LYS A 55 -6.14 5.28 11.57
CA LYS A 55 -5.85 3.99 10.96
C LYS A 55 -5.17 4.12 9.60
N GLU A 56 -5.63 5.04 8.76
CA GLU A 56 -5.02 5.26 7.45
C GLU A 56 -3.59 5.84 7.55
N GLU A 57 -3.36 6.76 8.49
CA GLU A 57 -2.04 7.32 8.77
C GLU A 57 -1.08 6.23 9.23
N PHE A 58 -1.49 5.42 10.21
CA PHE A 58 -0.71 4.28 10.67
C PHE A 58 -0.37 3.30 9.54
N ILE A 59 -1.37 2.90 8.72
CA ILE A 59 -1.11 2.01 7.59
C ILE A 59 -0.10 2.61 6.62
N ARG A 60 -0.21 3.92 6.31
CA ARG A 60 0.75 4.60 5.43
C ARG A 60 2.17 4.54 5.98
N GLU A 61 2.37 4.81 7.26
CA GLU A 61 3.69 4.73 7.91
C GLU A 61 4.24 3.29 7.85
N MET A 62 3.40 2.29 8.18
CA MET A 62 3.80 0.88 8.17
C MET A 62 4.15 0.37 6.76
N LEU A 63 3.56 0.94 5.71
CA LEU A 63 3.83 0.56 4.32
C LEU A 63 5.20 1.05 3.81
N VAL A 64 5.82 2.03 4.47
CA VAL A 64 7.19 2.49 4.17
C VAL A 64 8.24 1.51 4.71
N LEU A 65 7.90 0.75 5.75
CA LEU A 65 8.79 -0.18 6.42
C LEU A 65 8.92 -1.52 5.68
N THR A 66 10.02 -2.22 5.93
CA THR A 66 10.18 -3.59 5.45
C THR A 66 9.16 -4.52 6.12
N PRO A 67 8.81 -5.67 5.50
CA PRO A 67 7.87 -6.62 6.10
C PRO A 67 8.26 -7.09 7.50
N ILE A 68 9.56 -7.26 7.77
CA ILE A 68 10.09 -7.72 9.07
C ILE A 68 9.90 -6.63 10.14
N GLU A 69 10.27 -5.40 9.85
CA GLU A 69 10.11 -4.27 10.79
C GLU A 69 8.64 -4.06 11.13
N ARG A 70 7.77 -4.08 10.10
CA ARG A 70 6.32 -3.96 10.30
C ARG A 70 5.77 -5.04 11.22
N GLN A 71 6.19 -6.28 11.02
CA GLN A 71 5.73 -7.40 11.83
C GLN A 71 6.18 -7.26 13.28
N SER A 72 7.45 -6.88 13.51
CA SER A 72 8.00 -6.67 14.84
C SER A 72 7.27 -5.58 15.62
N ILE A 73 6.98 -4.44 14.97
CA ILE A 73 6.25 -3.32 15.60
C ILE A 73 4.83 -3.74 15.98
N LEU A 74 4.10 -4.40 15.08
CA LEU A 74 2.74 -4.84 15.35
C LEU A 74 2.68 -5.86 16.49
N GLU A 75 3.61 -6.81 16.55
CA GLU A 75 3.70 -7.77 17.65
C GLU A 75 3.95 -7.08 18.99
N GLU A 76 4.85 -6.10 19.03
CA GLU A 76 5.13 -5.33 20.25
C GLU A 76 3.91 -4.52 20.70
N MET A 77 3.21 -3.87 19.76
CA MET A 77 1.99 -3.12 20.06
C MET A 77 0.87 -4.00 20.58
N LEU A 78 0.66 -5.17 19.97
CA LEU A 78 -0.35 -6.15 20.40
C LEU A 78 -0.04 -6.73 21.78
N ALA A 79 1.23 -7.02 22.06
CA ALA A 79 1.66 -7.48 23.37
C ALA A 79 1.36 -6.44 24.47
N LYS A 80 1.51 -5.15 24.15
CA LYS A 80 1.21 -4.04 25.08
C LYS A 80 -0.28 -3.76 25.23
N SER A 81 -1.11 -4.04 24.22
CA SER A 81 -2.56 -3.80 24.30
C SER A 81 -3.33 -4.88 25.06
N LEU A 82 -2.72 -6.04 25.28
CA LEU A 82 -3.30 -7.17 26.02
C LEU A 82 -3.05 -7.11 27.54
N HIS A 83 -2.31 -6.10 28.00
CA HIS A 83 -2.01 -5.82 29.41
C HIS A 83 -2.70 -4.55 29.89
#